data_AF-A0AAQ4FDN1-F1
#
_entry.id   AF-A0AAQ4FDN1-F1
#
_cell.length_a   1.000
_cell.length_b   1.000
_cell.length_c   1.000
_cell.angle_alpha   90.00
_cell.angle_beta   90.00
_cell.angle_gamma   90.00
#
_symmetry.space_group_name_H-M   'P 1'
#
loop_
_entity.id
_entity.type
_entity.pdbx_description
1 polymer ?
#
loop_
_entity_poly.entity_id
_entity_poly.type
_entity_poly.pdbx_seq_one_letter_code
_entity_poly.pdbx_strand_id
1 'polypeptide(L)'
;MVYRNYEVDPYYGDSTYCANATQIGFDEQTTSVMTVEKGEEQWYAQCRFTSSPGYTVKNLVVVTNVKPVTWLQGFKQPQINFTMTAAYIECDNCRVFHQSYVEGGCTLWKPESKINEEQPCCEFVYDMLCGTSPKYHISKNC
;
A
#
# COMPACT_ATOMS: atom_id res chain seq x y z
N MET A 1 -5.83 -3.72 2.54
CA MET A 1 -4.72 -4.06 3.46
C MET A 1 -5.21 -5.11 4.44
N VAL A 2 -4.44 -6.18 4.70
CA VAL A 2 -4.85 -7.21 5.67
C VAL A 2 -4.51 -6.79 7.10
N TYR A 3 -3.24 -6.46 7.35
CA TYR A 3 -2.77 -5.97 8.64
C TYR A 3 -1.49 -5.14 8.51
N ARG A 4 -1.15 -4.44 9.60
CA ARG A 4 0.07 -3.64 9.80
C ARG A 4 0.57 -3.73 11.24
N ASN A 5 1.81 -3.32 11.50
CA ASN A 5 2.43 -3.40 12.85
C ASN A 5 2.41 -2.07 13.65
N TYR A 6 1.58 -1.11 13.25
CA TYR A 6 1.40 0.17 13.95
C TYR A 6 -0.08 0.55 13.98
N GLU A 7 -0.50 1.21 15.05
CA GLU A 7 -1.92 1.39 15.37
C GLU A 7 -2.63 2.38 14.45
N VAL A 8 -1.99 3.51 14.15
CA VAL A 8 -2.58 4.61 13.38
C VAL A 8 -1.68 4.96 12.20
N ASP A 9 -2.24 4.94 10.99
CA ASP A 9 -1.55 5.34 9.77
C ASP A 9 -1.93 6.78 9.36
N PRO A 10 -0.95 7.65 9.05
CA PRO A 10 -1.23 9.02 8.60
C PRO A 10 -2.12 9.14 7.35
N TYR A 11 -2.12 8.13 6.47
CA TYR A 11 -2.91 8.09 5.24
C TYR A 11 -4.17 7.22 5.39
N TYR A 12 -4.07 6.10 6.11
CA TYR A 12 -5.17 5.13 6.22
C TYR A 12 -5.97 5.20 7.53
N GLY A 13 -5.61 6.06 8.49
CA GLY A 13 -6.25 6.13 9.81
C GLY A 13 -5.97 4.90 10.68
N ASP A 14 -6.80 4.63 11.68
CA ASP A 14 -6.70 3.47 12.58
C ASP A 14 -7.29 2.18 11.97
N SER A 15 -7.49 1.12 12.77
CA SER A 15 -8.04 -0.18 12.33
C SER A 15 -9.56 -0.19 12.13
N THR A 16 -10.26 0.90 12.44
CA THR A 16 -11.70 1.01 12.16
C THR A 16 -12.00 1.29 10.69
N TYR A 17 -11.00 1.75 9.93
CA TYR A 17 -11.14 2.07 8.52
C TYR A 17 -10.65 0.94 7.61
N CYS A 18 -11.48 0.57 6.66
CA CYS A 18 -11.14 -0.38 5.60
C CYS A 18 -10.22 0.28 4.57
N ALA A 19 -8.92 -0.01 4.63
CA ALA A 19 -7.95 0.46 3.64
C ALA A 19 -7.94 -0.44 2.41
N ASN A 20 -8.33 0.10 1.26
CA ASN A 20 -8.29 -0.59 -0.04
C ASN A 20 -7.52 0.23 -1.08
N ALA A 21 -6.95 -0.44 -2.07
CA ALA A 21 -6.27 0.20 -3.19
C ALA A 21 -6.49 -0.59 -4.48
N THR A 22 -7.08 0.07 -5.47
CA THR A 22 -7.44 -0.52 -6.77
C THR A 22 -6.70 0.18 -7.88
N GLN A 23 -6.00 -0.57 -8.71
CA GLN A 23 -5.39 0.01 -9.90
C GLN A 23 -6.47 0.25 -10.97
N ILE A 24 -6.58 1.50 -11.42
CA ILE A 24 -7.59 1.91 -12.41
C ILE A 24 -6.99 2.28 -13.77
N GLY A 25 -5.66 2.28 -13.87
CA GLY A 25 -4.98 2.48 -15.14
C GLY A 25 -3.49 2.75 -14.98
N PHE A 26 -2.91 3.27 -16.05
CA PHE A 26 -1.55 3.79 -16.10
C PHE A 26 -1.58 5.21 -16.68
N ASP A 27 -0.64 6.05 -16.25
CA ASP A 27 -0.35 7.28 -16.98
C ASP A 27 0.52 7.01 -18.21
N GLU A 28 0.78 8.07 -19.00
CA GLU A 28 1.60 8.00 -20.22
C GLU A 28 3.03 7.48 -19.99
N GLN A 29 3.50 7.43 -18.73
CA GLN A 29 4.85 7.03 -18.35
C GLN A 29 4.89 5.66 -17.64
N THR A 30 3.87 4.82 -17.80
CA THR A 30 3.74 3.49 -17.15
C THR A 30 3.63 3.55 -15.62
N THR A 31 3.30 4.71 -15.04
CA THR A 31 3.02 4.84 -13.61
C THR A 31 1.61 4.35 -13.32
N SER A 32 1.45 3.45 -12.35
CA SER A 32 0.12 2.97 -11.96
C SER A 32 -0.68 4.10 -11.32
N VAL A 33 -1.92 4.28 -11.77
CA VAL A 33 -2.89 5.15 -11.08
C VAL A 33 -3.78 4.26 -10.23
N MET A 34 -3.83 4.58 -8.93
CA MET A 34 -4.59 3.85 -7.92
C MET A 34 -5.74 4.71 -7.43
N THR A 35 -6.93 4.14 -7.31
CA THR A 35 -7.93 4.61 -6.35
C THR A 35 -7.57 4.04 -5.00
N VAL A 36 -7.55 4.89 -3.97
CA VAL A 36 -7.30 4.49 -2.59
C VAL A 36 -8.51 4.88 -1.76
N GLU A 37 -8.97 3.94 -0.95
CA GLU A 37 -10.19 4.07 -0.16
C GLU A 37 -9.88 3.84 1.32
N LYS A 38 -10.54 4.64 2.16
CA LYS A 38 -10.51 4.56 3.61
C LYS A 38 -11.92 4.84 4.13
N GLY A 39 -12.70 3.80 4.39
CA GLY A 39 -14.11 3.96 4.72
C GLY A 39 -14.86 4.68 3.59
N GLU A 40 -15.50 5.81 3.88
CA GLU A 40 -16.21 6.63 2.87
C GLU A 40 -15.29 7.62 2.13
N GLU A 41 -14.05 7.80 2.57
CA GLU A 41 -13.09 8.67 1.91
C GLU A 41 -12.40 7.94 0.76
N GLN A 42 -12.26 8.63 -0.38
CA GLN A 42 -11.52 8.14 -1.53
C GLN A 42 -10.60 9.23 -2.10
N TRP A 43 -9.44 8.82 -2.60
CA TRP A 43 -8.52 9.68 -3.32
C TRP A 43 -7.77 8.90 -4.39
N TYR A 44 -7.00 9.62 -5.20
CA TYR A 44 -6.21 9.01 -6.26
C TYR A 44 -4.72 9.19 -5.98
N ALA A 45 -3.94 8.15 -6.24
CA ALA A 45 -2.50 8.16 -6.06
C ALA A 45 -1.79 7.62 -7.29
N GLN A 46 -0.60 8.16 -7.58
CA GLN A 46 0.34 7.63 -8.54
C GLN A 46 1.36 6.78 -7.82
N CYS A 47 1.56 5.55 -8.29
CA CYS A 47 2.55 4.61 -7.76
C CYS A 47 3.60 4.31 -8.81
N ARG A 48 4.85 4.73 -8.56
CA ARG A 48 5.98 4.51 -9.47
C ARG A 48 7.05 3.64 -8.82
N PHE A 49 7.42 2.56 -9.49
CA PHE A 49 8.53 1.71 -9.07
C PHE A 49 9.88 2.33 -9.46
N THR A 50 10.81 2.40 -8.50
CA THR A 50 12.20 2.87 -8.69
C THR A 50 13.17 1.99 -7.89
N SER A 51 14.47 2.18 -8.11
CA SER A 51 15.53 1.45 -7.41
C SER A 51 16.14 2.30 -6.29
N SER A 52 16.42 1.68 -5.15
CA SER A 52 17.26 2.28 -4.10
C SER A 52 18.74 2.24 -4.47
N PRO A 53 19.61 3.06 -3.84
CA PRO A 53 21.05 2.98 -4.05
C PRO A 53 21.59 1.55 -3.86
N GLY A 54 22.44 1.12 -4.80
CA GLY A 54 23.02 -0.24 -4.79
C GLY A 54 22.15 -1.34 -5.41
N TYR A 55 20.91 -1.04 -5.80
CA TYR A 55 20.02 -2.01 -6.44
C TYR A 55 19.78 -1.67 -7.92
N THR A 56 19.76 -2.71 -8.76
CA THR A 56 19.32 -2.61 -10.17
C THR A 56 17.85 -2.97 -10.34
N VAL A 57 17.29 -3.75 -9.41
CA VAL A 57 15.87 -4.07 -9.34
C VAL A 57 15.08 -2.90 -8.77
N LYS A 58 13.82 -2.74 -9.19
CA LYS A 58 12.95 -1.69 -8.67
C LYS A 58 12.30 -2.15 -7.37
N ASN A 59 12.88 -1.77 -6.24
CA ASN A 59 12.49 -2.18 -4.89
C ASN A 59 11.83 -1.06 -4.07
N LEU A 60 11.69 0.14 -4.63
CA LEU A 60 10.98 1.25 -4.00
C LEU A 60 9.70 1.56 -4.78
N VAL A 61 8.62 1.85 -4.07
CA VAL A 61 7.36 2.38 -4.59
C VAL A 61 7.24 3.82 -4.13
N VAL A 62 7.36 4.76 -5.05
CA VAL A 62 7.14 6.18 -4.79
C VAL A 62 5.67 6.46 -5.01
N VAL A 63 5.00 6.96 -3.97
CA VAL A 63 3.56 7.28 -3.98
C VAL A 63 3.39 8.79 -3.91
N THR A 64 2.76 9.36 -4.93
CA THR A 64 2.50 10.80 -5.02
C THR A 64 1.05 11.07 -5.41
N ASN A 65 0.62 12.32 -5.29
CA ASN A 65 -0.59 12.77 -5.95
C ASN A 65 -0.57 12.48 -7.46
N VAL A 66 -1.74 12.20 -8.03
CA VAL A 66 -1.89 12.16 -9.49
C VAL A 66 -1.68 13.57 -10.04
N LYS A 67 -0.85 13.71 -11.06
CA LYS A 67 -0.84 14.95 -11.87
C LYS A 67 -2.27 15.21 -12.40
N PRO A 68 -2.67 16.46 -12.63
CA PRO A 68 -3.99 16.76 -13.16
C PRO A 68 -4.24 15.98 -14.47
N VAL A 69 -5.07 14.94 -14.42
CA VAL A 69 -5.59 14.24 -15.60
C VAL A 69 -7.03 14.68 -15.82
N THR A 70 -7.44 14.81 -17.07
CA THR A 70 -8.71 15.43 -17.48
C THR A 70 -9.94 14.75 -16.85
N TRP A 71 -9.91 13.43 -16.68
CA TRP A 71 -11.00 12.65 -16.08
C TRP A 71 -11.04 12.68 -14.54
N LEU A 72 -10.04 13.29 -13.87
CA LEU A 72 -10.00 13.48 -12.41
C LEU A 72 -10.22 14.94 -11.99
N GLN A 73 -10.65 15.82 -12.89
CA GLN A 73 -10.96 17.21 -12.54
C GLN A 73 -12.13 17.29 -11.53
N GLY A 74 -11.94 18.03 -10.44
CA GLY A 74 -12.98 18.28 -9.43
C GLY A 74 -12.90 17.43 -8.15
N PHE A 75 -12.06 16.40 -8.11
CA PHE A 75 -11.84 15.62 -6.88
C PHE A 75 -10.87 16.34 -5.93
N LYS A 76 -11.21 16.42 -4.64
CA LYS A 76 -10.28 16.87 -3.60
C LYS A 76 -9.16 15.85 -3.46
N GLN A 77 -7.91 16.31 -3.52
CA GLN A 77 -6.73 15.47 -3.40
C GLN A 77 -6.00 15.83 -2.10
N PRO A 78 -5.87 14.92 -1.12
CA PRO A 78 -5.00 15.16 0.03
C PRO A 78 -3.55 15.26 -0.44
N GLN A 79 -2.66 15.93 0.28
CA GLN A 79 -1.24 15.95 -0.07
C GLN A 79 -0.62 14.57 0.19
N ILE A 80 -0.14 13.91 -0.87
CA ILE A 80 0.43 12.57 -0.81
C ILE A 80 1.84 12.61 -1.35
N ASN A 81 2.79 12.27 -0.51
CA ASN A 81 4.18 12.09 -0.90
C ASN A 81 4.89 11.20 0.11
N PHE A 82 5.08 9.93 -0.25
CA PHE A 82 5.85 9.00 0.55
C PHE A 82 6.47 7.91 -0.32
N THR A 83 7.37 7.13 0.27
CA THR A 83 7.98 5.97 -0.38
C THR A 83 7.71 4.73 0.45
N MET A 84 7.57 3.61 -0.23
CA MET A 84 7.53 2.29 0.40
C MET A 84 8.67 1.45 -0.14
N THR A 85 9.28 0.63 0.71
CA THR A 85 10.18 -0.42 0.24
C THR A 85 9.36 -1.68 0.00
N ALA A 86 9.40 -2.21 -1.22
CA ALA A 86 8.87 -3.52 -1.56
C ALA A 86 9.75 -4.61 -0.93
N ALA A 87 9.48 -4.93 0.33
CA ALA A 87 10.22 -5.94 1.08
C ALA A 87 10.03 -7.34 0.49
N TYR A 88 8.80 -7.64 0.04
CA TYR A 88 8.47 -8.85 -0.68
C TYR A 88 7.22 -8.65 -1.54
N ILE A 89 7.25 -9.12 -2.78
CA ILE A 89 6.09 -9.10 -3.66
C ILE A 89 5.95 -10.46 -4.32
N GLU A 90 4.79 -11.07 -4.12
CA GLU A 90 4.31 -12.20 -4.89
C GLU A 90 3.05 -11.72 -5.63
N CYS A 91 3.20 -11.39 -6.92
CA CYS A 91 2.27 -10.57 -7.68
C CYS A 91 0.79 -10.94 -7.50
N ASP A 92 0.50 -12.25 -7.48
CA ASP A 92 -0.86 -12.80 -7.45
C ASP A 92 -1.37 -13.09 -6.04
N ASN A 93 -0.52 -13.03 -5.02
CA ASN A 93 -0.83 -13.48 -3.66
C ASN A 93 -0.75 -12.35 -2.65
N CYS A 94 0.37 -11.62 -2.61
CA CYS A 94 0.58 -10.62 -1.59
C CYS A 94 1.70 -9.62 -1.88
N ARG A 95 1.70 -8.55 -1.10
CA ARG A 95 2.76 -7.53 -1.09
C ARG A 95 3.05 -7.15 0.36
N VAL A 96 4.31 -7.24 0.76
CA VAL A 96 4.83 -6.75 2.04
C VAL A 96 5.61 -5.47 1.76
N PHE A 97 5.20 -4.39 2.42
CA PHE A 97 5.85 -3.09 2.28
C PHE A 97 6.35 -2.58 3.62
N HIS A 98 7.57 -2.03 3.63
CA HIS A 98 8.01 -1.11 4.69
C HIS A 98 7.62 0.31 4.32
N GLN A 99 7.11 1.05 5.28
CA GLN A 99 6.62 2.41 5.11
C GLN A 99 7.73 3.41 5.48
N SER A 100 8.01 4.40 4.62
CA SER A 100 9.04 5.41 4.92
C SER A 100 8.63 6.42 6.00
N TYR A 101 7.32 6.51 6.29
CA TYR A 101 6.72 7.54 7.14
C TYR A 101 6.39 7.04 8.55
N VAL A 102 6.60 5.75 8.83
CA VAL A 102 6.52 5.16 10.18
C VAL A 102 7.79 4.35 10.40
N GLU A 103 8.53 4.68 11.45
CA GLU A 103 9.75 3.93 11.81
C GLU A 103 9.41 2.46 12.07
N GLY A 104 10.06 1.54 11.35
CA GLY A 104 9.76 0.10 11.42
C GLY A 104 8.36 -0.29 10.92
N GLY A 105 7.62 0.65 10.31
CA GLY A 105 6.25 0.44 9.87
C GLY A 105 6.17 -0.53 8.71
N CYS A 106 5.29 -1.52 8.83
CA CYS A 106 5.08 -2.56 7.85
C CYS A 106 3.60 -2.77 7.55
N THR A 107 3.31 -3.19 6.32
CA THR A 107 1.95 -3.54 5.89
C THR A 107 1.96 -4.80 5.04
N LEU A 108 0.96 -5.67 5.24
CA LEU A 108 0.67 -6.80 4.35
C LEU A 108 -0.60 -6.50 3.54
N TRP A 109 -0.49 -6.61 2.22
CA TRP A 109 -1.59 -6.50 1.28
C TRP A 109 -1.82 -7.82 0.57
N LYS A 110 -3.08 -8.23 0.43
CA LYS A 110 -3.53 -9.36 -0.40
C LYS A 110 -4.57 -8.83 -1.39
N PRO A 111 -4.72 -9.43 -2.59
CA PRO A 111 -5.89 -9.21 -3.43
C PRO A 111 -7.17 -9.50 -2.65
N GLU A 112 -8.25 -8.77 -2.95
CA GLU A 112 -9.55 -8.94 -2.30
C GLU A 112 -10.04 -10.39 -2.39
N SER A 113 -9.86 -11.04 -3.55
CA SER A 113 -10.24 -12.44 -3.77
C SER A 113 -9.51 -13.44 -2.87
N LYS A 114 -8.39 -13.05 -2.24
CA LYS A 114 -7.55 -13.89 -1.38
C LYS A 114 -7.43 -13.35 0.04
N ILE A 115 -8.24 -12.36 0.42
CA ILE A 115 -8.05 -11.65 1.70
C ILE A 115 -8.25 -12.56 2.92
N ASN A 116 -9.12 -13.56 2.78
CA ASN A 116 -9.43 -14.57 3.80
C ASN A 116 -8.66 -15.89 3.62
N GLU A 117 -7.82 -15.99 2.60
CA GLU A 117 -6.98 -17.17 2.35
C GLU A 117 -5.68 -17.05 3.14
N GLU A 118 -5.26 -18.15 3.77
CA GLU A 118 -3.92 -18.24 4.37
C GLU A 118 -2.86 -18.13 3.26
N GLN A 119 -1.83 -17.31 3.52
CA GLN A 119 -0.70 -17.15 2.60
C GLN A 119 0.59 -17.35 3.39
N PRO A 120 0.97 -18.60 3.72
CA PRO A 120 2.04 -18.88 4.69
C PRO A 120 3.37 -18.24 4.32
N CYS A 121 3.73 -18.19 3.03
CA CYS A 121 4.97 -17.54 2.57
C CYS A 121 4.95 -16.04 2.87
N CYS A 122 3.85 -15.36 2.55
CA CYS A 122 3.69 -13.93 2.78
C CYS A 122 3.70 -13.59 4.27
N GLU A 123 3.02 -14.39 5.07
CA GLU A 123 2.90 -14.21 6.53
C GLU A 123 4.23 -14.50 7.22
N PHE A 124 4.95 -15.54 6.80
CA PHE A 124 6.30 -15.83 7.26
C PHE A 124 7.28 -14.70 6.94
N VAL A 125 7.28 -14.19 5.71
CA VAL A 125 8.17 -13.09 5.31
C VAL A 125 7.83 -11.81 6.06
N TYR A 126 6.55 -11.52 6.26
CA TYR A 126 6.12 -10.40 7.11
C TYR A 126 6.68 -10.57 8.52
N ASP A 127 6.47 -11.71 9.17
CA ASP A 127 6.90 -11.94 10.56
C ASP A 127 8.42 -11.85 10.73
N MET A 128 9.17 -12.34 9.74
CA MET A 128 10.62 -12.29 9.71
C MET A 128 11.15 -10.84 9.61
N LEU A 129 10.47 -9.96 8.87
CA LEU A 129 10.96 -8.61 8.58
C LEU A 129 10.35 -7.53 9.50
N CYS A 130 9.11 -7.75 9.94
CA CYS A 130 8.28 -6.74 10.61
C CYS A 130 7.95 -7.09 12.06
N GLY A 131 8.34 -8.29 12.50
CA GLY A 131 7.98 -8.85 13.80
C GLY A 131 6.59 -9.49 13.80
N THR A 132 6.38 -10.38 14.78
CA THR A 132 5.12 -11.13 14.94
C THR A 132 4.04 -10.35 15.68
N SER A 133 4.41 -9.26 16.39
CA SER A 133 3.51 -8.43 17.19
C SER A 133 4.06 -7.00 17.34
N PRO A 134 3.19 -5.97 17.36
CA PRO A 134 1.73 -6.04 17.21
C PRO A 134 1.29 -6.28 15.75
N LYS A 135 0.07 -6.80 15.56
CA LYS A 135 -0.62 -6.92 14.25
C LYS A 135 -2.02 -6.33 14.34
N TYR A 136 -2.19 -5.13 13.82
CA TYR A 136 -3.49 -4.46 13.71
C TYR A 136 -4.17 -4.92 12.43
N HIS A 137 -5.24 -5.72 12.57
CA HIS A 137 -6.02 -6.20 11.44
C HIS A 137 -6.91 -5.09 10.89
N ILE A 138 -6.76 -4.81 9.59
CA ILE A 138 -7.47 -3.74 8.90
C ILE A 138 -8.67 -4.30 8.12
N SER A 139 -8.50 -5.44 7.44
CA SER A 139 -9.55 -6.05 6.62
C SER A 139 -10.63 -6.80 7.40
N LYS A 140 -10.44 -7.08 8.70
CA LYS A 140 -11.41 -7.85 9.50
C LYS A 140 -12.65 -7.05 9.90
N ASN A 141 -12.59 -5.72 9.79
CA ASN A 141 -13.67 -4.80 10.12
C ASN A 141 -14.43 -4.34 8.87
N CYS A 142 -14.29 -5.14 7.80
CA CYS A 142 -14.81 -5.02 6.45
C CYS A 142 -15.38 -6.41 6.09
#